data_AF-A0A6C0EFG7-F1
#
_entry.id   AF-A0A6C0EFG7-F1
#
_cell.length_a   1.000
_cell.length_b   1.000
_cell.length_c   1.000
_cell.angle_alpha   90.00
_cell.angle_beta   90.00
_cell.angle_gamma   90.00
#
_symmetry.space_group_name_H-M   'P 1'
#
loop_
_entity.id
_entity.type
_entity.pdbx_description
1 polymer ?
#
loop_
_entity_poly.entity_id
_entity_poly.type
_entity_poly.pdbx_seq_one_letter_code
_entity_poly.pdbx_strand_id
1 'polypeptide(L)'
;MYYIYHIHNTYTPMCVIFYMNINGQLILAKNRDLPYNPHIDIIHEIVNGTEVVYMRDKNNGWIEGINEHGTGMVNSSLLEDFHHYPGYNILENKMYSALVRKHMNKRDLFDELLKKSDNKYILEGHTLIAHDNHMYHLENSSLNKHVLHSLSAQQKYKVFSNHGIHLPKEGLTDGRGGVSSFLRRELTKAEVVDFLKHKRRKDIKCDDNKLYDELSGILNKNYVNVEYRFHPYRNKSKIINNTVIVYTSAQLILNITNKEFIYFKDTNYIENVNYINRLPNHYVPKIRVMIKETEKNMRPVKRLTQQYLQKIYKRFNYPDKPHTNKNRINNKNTNKNRTRKNNK
;
A
#
# COMPACT_ATOMS: atom_id res chain seq x y z
N MET A 1 -31.38 -17.08 -6.84
CA MET A 1 -31.55 -16.20 -5.65
C MET A 1 -30.45 -15.15 -5.72
N TYR A 2 -30.75 -13.97 -6.27
CA TYR A 2 -29.80 -12.88 -6.44
C TYR A 2 -29.73 -12.12 -5.12
N TYR A 3 -28.61 -12.22 -4.39
CA TYR A 3 -28.34 -11.34 -3.27
C TYR A 3 -28.00 -9.95 -3.83
N ILE A 4 -28.98 -9.05 -3.76
CA ILE A 4 -28.75 -7.61 -3.92
C ILE A 4 -28.02 -7.17 -2.66
N TYR A 5 -26.71 -6.95 -2.75
CA TYR A 5 -25.95 -6.30 -1.69
C TYR A 5 -26.44 -4.86 -1.57
N HIS A 6 -27.23 -4.59 -0.54
CA HIS A 6 -27.49 -3.22 -0.10
C HIS A 6 -26.16 -2.58 0.27
N ILE A 7 -25.92 -1.40 -0.32
CA ILE A 7 -24.72 -0.57 -0.13
C ILE A 7 -24.70 -0.08 1.32
N HIS A 8 -24.17 -0.90 2.23
CA HIS A 8 -23.76 -0.43 3.54
C HIS A 8 -22.41 0.28 3.39
N ASN A 9 -22.27 1.45 4.05
CA ASN A 9 -21.05 2.24 4.11
C ASN A 9 -19.88 1.41 4.66
N THR A 10 -19.13 0.70 3.81
CA THR A 10 -18.07 -0.22 4.25
C THR A 10 -16.78 0.52 4.62
N TYR A 11 -16.25 0.19 5.80
CA TYR A 11 -14.97 0.66 6.33
C TYR A 11 -13.80 -0.19 5.81
N THR A 12 -13.61 -0.25 4.49
CA THR A 12 -12.59 -1.15 3.91
C THR A 12 -11.19 -0.53 3.90
N PRO A 13 -10.18 -1.15 4.55
CA PRO A 13 -8.79 -0.85 4.26
C PRO A 13 -8.50 -1.08 2.79
N MET A 14 -7.84 -0.11 2.17
CA MET A 14 -7.36 -0.23 0.80
C MET A 14 -5.85 -0.09 0.81
N CYS A 15 -5.19 -0.73 -0.15
CA CYS A 15 -3.75 -0.77 -0.17
C CYS A 15 -3.26 -0.77 -1.61
N VAL A 16 -2.03 -0.31 -1.80
CA VAL A 16 -1.24 -0.63 -2.97
C VAL A 16 0.03 -1.28 -2.45
N ILE A 17 0.35 -2.45 -2.99
CA ILE A 17 1.62 -3.12 -2.70
C ILE A 17 2.40 -3.28 -3.99
N PHE A 18 3.72 -3.23 -3.89
CA PHE A 18 4.58 -3.63 -5.00
C PHE A 18 5.78 -4.40 -4.50
N TYR A 19 6.33 -5.22 -5.39
CA TYR A 19 7.70 -5.67 -5.27
C TYR A 19 8.52 -5.05 -6.40
N MET A 20 9.81 -4.86 -6.16
CA MET A 20 10.77 -4.60 -7.22
C MET A 20 12.13 -5.18 -6.91
N ASN A 21 12.86 -5.55 -7.96
CA ASN A 21 14.28 -5.83 -7.91
C ASN A 21 15.03 -4.65 -8.53
N ILE A 22 15.85 -3.99 -7.72
CA ILE A 22 16.69 -2.87 -8.14
C ILE A 22 18.11 -3.08 -7.60
N ASN A 23 19.10 -3.04 -8.50
CA ASN A 23 20.52 -3.21 -8.14
C ASN A 23 20.80 -4.47 -7.30
N GLY A 24 20.08 -5.57 -7.57
CA GLY A 24 20.20 -6.83 -6.82
C GLY A 24 19.49 -6.81 -5.46
N GLN A 25 18.92 -5.68 -5.04
CA GLN A 25 18.12 -5.57 -3.84
C GLN A 25 16.66 -5.89 -4.13
N LEU A 26 16.11 -6.80 -3.33
CA LEU A 26 14.72 -7.18 -3.36
C LEU A 26 13.92 -6.32 -2.38
N ILE A 27 13.00 -5.52 -2.92
CA ILE A 27 12.20 -4.57 -2.16
C ILE A 27 10.73 -4.97 -2.20
N LEU A 28 10.08 -5.01 -1.04
CA LEU A 28 8.62 -5.00 -0.89
C LEU A 28 8.20 -3.64 -0.36
N ALA A 29 7.09 -3.09 -0.85
CA ALA A 29 6.58 -1.81 -0.37
C ALA A 29 5.07 -1.73 -0.40
N LYS A 30 4.51 -0.87 0.46
CA LYS A 30 3.07 -0.73 0.66
C LYS A 30 2.67 0.69 1.03
N ASN A 31 1.54 1.13 0.46
CA ASN A 31 0.68 2.17 1.06
C ASN A 31 -0.45 1.52 1.85
N ARG A 32 -0.69 2.02 3.06
CA ARG A 32 -1.76 1.56 3.94
C ARG A 32 -2.85 2.61 4.05
N ASP A 33 -3.95 2.39 3.35
CA ASP A 33 -5.10 3.30 3.35
C ASP A 33 -6.19 2.79 4.30
N LEU A 34 -6.60 3.63 5.26
CA LEU A 34 -7.52 3.24 6.33
C LEU A 34 -8.64 4.26 6.50
N PRO A 35 -9.81 3.81 6.98
CA PRO A 35 -10.91 4.70 7.36
C PRO A 35 -10.85 5.18 8.82
N TYR A 36 -9.82 4.80 9.58
CA TYR A 36 -9.63 5.12 11.01
C TYR A 36 -8.19 5.56 11.28
N ASN A 37 -7.94 6.18 12.45
CA ASN A 37 -6.59 6.51 12.92
C ASN A 37 -5.99 5.28 13.63
N PRO A 38 -4.98 4.60 13.05
CA PRO A 38 -4.46 3.35 13.60
C PRO A 38 -3.49 3.55 14.78
N HIS A 39 -3.44 2.58 15.67
CA HIS A 39 -2.40 2.46 16.69
C HIS A 39 -1.43 1.37 16.28
N ILE A 40 -0.19 1.76 15.97
CA ILE A 40 0.80 0.86 15.40
C ILE A 40 1.91 0.60 16.40
N ASP A 41 2.19 -0.68 16.66
CA ASP A 41 3.41 -1.10 17.32
C ASP A 41 4.36 -1.67 16.26
N ILE A 42 5.58 -1.16 16.18
CA ILE A 42 6.70 -1.77 15.45
C ILE A 42 7.48 -2.60 16.45
N ILE A 43 7.34 -3.92 16.39
CA ILE A 43 7.90 -4.85 17.38
C ILE A 43 9.15 -5.49 16.78
N HIS A 44 10.24 -5.47 17.56
CA HIS A 44 11.52 -6.10 17.22
C HIS A 44 11.87 -7.09 18.33
N GLU A 45 11.84 -8.39 18.02
CA GLU A 45 11.98 -9.44 19.03
C GLU A 45 12.63 -10.71 18.47
N ILE A 46 13.04 -11.61 19.36
CA ILE A 46 13.48 -12.97 19.00
C ILE A 46 12.41 -13.96 19.45
N VAL A 47 11.91 -14.75 18.51
CA VAL A 47 10.95 -15.83 18.78
C VAL A 47 11.54 -17.13 18.28
N ASN A 48 11.64 -18.14 19.14
CA ASN A 48 12.19 -19.45 18.79
C ASN A 48 13.57 -19.38 18.10
N GLY A 49 14.42 -18.45 18.56
CA GLY A 49 15.76 -18.23 18.01
C GLY A 49 15.79 -17.51 16.65
N THR A 50 14.66 -16.95 16.19
CA THR A 50 14.54 -16.16 14.97
C THR A 50 14.28 -14.70 15.34
N GLU A 51 15.19 -13.79 14.98
CA GLU A 51 14.93 -12.35 15.04
C GLU A 51 13.90 -11.94 13.98
N VAL A 52 12.91 -11.16 14.40
CA VAL A 52 11.82 -10.67 13.55
C VAL A 52 11.53 -9.21 13.86
N VAL A 53 11.22 -8.44 12.81
CA VAL A 53 10.63 -7.11 12.92
C VAL A 53 9.31 -7.09 12.17
N TYR A 54 8.25 -6.63 12.82
CA TYR A 54 6.95 -6.49 12.19
C TYR A 54 6.18 -5.28 12.71
N MET A 55 5.35 -4.69 11.85
CA MET A 55 4.30 -3.79 12.30
C MET A 55 3.11 -4.62 12.78
N ARG A 56 2.47 -4.17 13.86
CA ARG A 56 1.19 -4.64 14.35
C ARG A 56 0.25 -3.46 14.45
N ASP A 57 -0.88 -3.53 13.75
CA ASP A 57 -1.98 -2.62 14.03
C ASP A 57 -2.80 -3.17 15.19
N LYS A 58 -2.85 -2.44 16.30
CA LYS A 58 -3.55 -2.85 17.52
C LYS A 58 -5.07 -2.81 17.37
N ASN A 59 -5.59 -2.02 16.43
CA ASN A 59 -7.03 -1.92 16.19
C ASN A 59 -7.59 -3.20 15.57
N ASN A 60 -6.81 -3.89 14.73
CA ASN A 60 -7.28 -5.02 13.94
C ASN A 60 -6.28 -6.18 13.82
N GLY A 61 -5.26 -6.26 14.68
CA GLY A 61 -4.28 -7.35 14.70
C GLY A 61 -3.49 -7.59 13.41
N TRP A 62 -3.53 -6.65 12.46
CA TRP A 62 -2.85 -6.81 11.17
C TRP A 62 -1.34 -6.79 11.33
N ILE A 63 -0.64 -7.70 10.66
CA ILE A 63 0.81 -7.88 10.80
C ILE A 63 1.49 -7.93 9.44
N GLU A 64 2.61 -7.23 9.30
CA GLU A 64 3.50 -7.23 8.14
C GLU A 64 4.95 -7.01 8.59
N GLY A 65 5.91 -7.71 8.00
CA GLY A 65 7.28 -7.71 8.53
C GLY A 65 8.27 -8.56 7.80
N ILE A 66 9.44 -8.71 8.41
CA ILE A 66 10.61 -9.43 7.91
C ILE A 66 11.32 -10.15 9.07
N ASN A 67 11.94 -11.30 8.78
CA ASN A 67 12.83 -12.00 9.71
C ASN A 67 14.30 -12.02 9.25
N GLU A 68 15.21 -12.45 10.13
CA GLU A 68 16.65 -12.49 9.88
C GLU A 68 17.09 -13.44 8.74
N HIS A 69 16.20 -14.33 8.31
CA HIS A 69 16.43 -15.29 7.23
C HIS A 69 16.01 -14.74 5.86
N GLY A 70 15.55 -13.48 5.79
CA GLY A 70 15.08 -12.87 4.54
C GLY A 70 13.69 -13.33 4.12
N THR A 71 12.90 -13.89 5.05
CA THR A 71 11.46 -14.07 4.84
C THR A 71 10.76 -12.77 5.17
N GLY A 72 10.03 -12.19 4.22
CA GLY A 72 9.32 -10.93 4.42
C GLY A 72 8.05 -10.85 3.60
N MET A 73 7.03 -10.19 4.14
CA MET A 73 5.69 -10.24 3.57
C MET A 73 4.93 -8.92 3.72
N VAL A 74 4.20 -8.56 2.65
CA VAL A 74 3.20 -7.48 2.64
C VAL A 74 1.94 -7.97 1.93
N ASN A 75 0.78 -7.50 2.35
CA ASN A 75 -0.51 -7.90 1.80
C ASN A 75 -1.41 -6.71 1.45
N SER A 76 -2.24 -6.91 0.43
CA SER A 76 -3.36 -6.05 0.07
C SER A 76 -4.64 -6.87 -0.03
N SER A 77 -5.63 -6.57 0.82
CA SER A 77 -6.91 -7.29 0.86
C SER A 77 -7.69 -7.16 -0.46
N LEU A 78 -8.41 -8.21 -0.82
CA LEU A 78 -9.44 -8.16 -1.88
C LEU A 78 -10.83 -7.82 -1.32
N LEU A 79 -11.11 -8.07 -0.03
CA LEU A 79 -12.47 -7.94 0.52
C LEU A 79 -12.91 -6.49 0.77
N GLU A 80 -14.22 -6.26 0.62
CA GLU A 80 -14.91 -5.00 0.95
C GLU A 80 -15.32 -4.90 2.43
N ASP A 81 -15.51 -6.01 3.15
CA ASP A 81 -16.08 -5.96 4.49
C ASP A 81 -15.05 -6.23 5.58
N PHE A 82 -14.75 -5.17 6.35
CA PHE A 82 -13.74 -5.14 7.41
C PHE A 82 -14.31 -5.49 8.80
N HIS A 83 -15.62 -5.67 8.91
CA HIS A 83 -16.30 -5.84 10.19
C HIS A 83 -16.20 -7.27 10.72
N HIS A 84 -15.02 -7.81 11.07
CA HIS A 84 -15.02 -9.15 11.69
C HIS A 84 -13.90 -9.57 12.63
N TYR A 85 -13.09 -8.68 13.21
CA TYR A 85 -12.03 -9.19 14.11
C TYR A 85 -11.65 -8.30 15.32
N PRO A 86 -12.60 -7.94 16.20
CA PRO A 86 -12.23 -7.52 17.54
C PRO A 86 -11.67 -8.72 18.33
N GLY A 87 -10.47 -8.58 18.93
CA GLY A 87 -9.90 -9.59 19.84
C GLY A 87 -8.72 -10.43 19.32
N TYR A 88 -7.96 -9.97 18.32
CA TYR A 88 -6.86 -10.73 17.71
C TYR A 88 -5.81 -11.26 18.70
N ASN A 89 -5.78 -12.58 18.84
CA ASN A 89 -4.63 -13.32 19.31
C ASN A 89 -3.54 -13.30 18.22
N ILE A 90 -2.39 -12.69 18.52
CA ILE A 90 -1.26 -12.60 17.59
C ILE A 90 -0.77 -13.98 17.13
N LEU A 91 -0.90 -15.00 17.99
CA LEU A 91 -0.47 -16.36 17.70
C LEU A 91 -1.33 -17.04 16.62
N GLU A 92 -2.52 -16.51 16.34
CA GLU A 92 -3.40 -17.01 15.29
C GLU A 92 -3.19 -16.28 13.95
N ASN A 93 -2.37 -15.23 13.92
CA ASN A 93 -2.07 -14.48 12.71
C ASN A 93 -1.13 -15.28 11.80
N LYS A 94 -1.61 -15.62 10.60
CA LYS A 94 -0.88 -16.44 9.61
C LYS A 94 0.47 -15.86 9.21
N MET A 95 0.55 -14.54 9.03
CA MET A 95 1.79 -13.88 8.65
C MET A 95 2.77 -13.86 9.81
N TYR A 96 2.31 -13.60 11.04
CA TYR A 96 3.16 -13.71 12.23
C TYR A 96 3.71 -15.13 12.38
N SER A 97 2.83 -16.15 12.35
CA SER A 97 3.23 -17.55 12.45
C SER A 97 4.25 -17.96 11.39
N ALA A 98 4.15 -17.44 10.18
CA ALA A 98 5.15 -17.66 9.13
C ALA A 98 6.46 -16.89 9.38
N LEU A 99 6.42 -15.66 9.88
CA LEU A 99 7.62 -14.85 10.15
C LEU A 99 8.49 -15.40 11.29
N VAL A 100 7.88 -15.94 12.35
CA VAL A 100 8.57 -16.34 13.58
C VAL A 100 9.15 -17.74 13.57
N ARG A 101 8.94 -18.52 12.51
CA ARG A 101 9.47 -19.89 12.44
C ARG A 101 10.88 -19.91 11.86
N LYS A 102 11.73 -20.62 12.58
CA LYS A 102 13.09 -20.94 12.16
C LYS A 102 13.07 -21.98 11.04
N HIS A 103 13.80 -21.73 9.96
CA HIS A 103 14.04 -22.67 8.85
C HIS A 103 12.79 -23.39 8.28
N MET A 104 11.78 -22.61 7.93
CA MET A 104 10.61 -23.13 7.22
C MET A 104 10.98 -23.40 5.76
N ASN A 105 10.63 -24.56 5.21
CA ASN A 105 10.75 -24.76 3.77
C ASN A 105 9.54 -24.14 3.04
N LYS A 106 9.66 -23.97 1.72
CA LYS A 106 8.59 -23.41 0.87
C LYS A 106 7.23 -24.07 1.10
N ARG A 107 7.15 -25.40 1.21
CA ARG A 107 5.88 -26.11 1.36
C ARG A 107 5.24 -25.75 2.70
N ASP A 108 5.99 -25.86 3.79
CA ASP A 108 5.50 -25.56 5.14
C ASP A 108 5.07 -24.10 5.29
N LEU A 109 5.73 -23.18 4.57
CA LEU A 109 5.34 -21.78 4.50
C LEU A 109 3.96 -21.60 3.90
N PHE A 110 3.70 -22.17 2.73
CA PHE A 110 2.40 -22.03 2.09
C PHE A 110 1.32 -22.83 2.82
N ASP A 111 1.66 -23.99 3.38
CA ASP A 111 0.75 -24.77 4.22
C ASP A 111 0.33 -23.94 5.45
N GLU A 112 1.25 -23.23 6.12
CA GLU A 112 0.93 -22.34 7.24
C GLU A 112 0.05 -21.15 6.81
N LEU A 113 0.40 -20.48 5.71
CA LEU A 113 -0.34 -19.32 5.22
C LEU A 113 -1.75 -19.67 4.72
N LEU A 114 -1.94 -20.89 4.20
CA LEU A 114 -3.20 -21.38 3.63
C LEU A 114 -3.98 -22.26 4.59
N LYS A 115 -3.42 -22.60 5.76
CA LYS A 115 -4.06 -23.46 6.76
C LYS A 115 -5.44 -22.90 7.10
N LYS A 116 -6.48 -23.64 6.75
CA LYS A 116 -7.84 -23.38 7.22
C LYS A 116 -7.84 -23.57 8.74
N SER A 117 -8.29 -22.56 9.46
CA SER A 117 -8.62 -22.68 10.89
C SER A 117 -10.15 -22.70 11.02
N ASP A 118 -10.66 -23.30 12.09
CA ASP A 118 -12.09 -23.19 12.45
C ASP A 118 -12.51 -21.73 12.68
N ASN A 119 -11.51 -20.88 12.95
CA ASN A 119 -11.65 -19.44 13.02
C ASN A 119 -11.60 -18.81 11.61
N LYS A 120 -12.39 -17.75 11.39
CA LYS A 120 -12.54 -16.96 10.14
C LYS A 120 -11.23 -16.42 9.50
N TYR A 121 -10.05 -16.70 10.06
CA TYR A 121 -8.75 -16.15 9.68
C TYR A 121 -8.17 -16.77 8.39
N ILE A 122 -8.73 -16.38 7.26
CA ILE A 122 -8.14 -16.63 5.94
C ILE A 122 -7.28 -15.43 5.57
N LEU A 123 -6.01 -15.66 5.20
CA LEU A 123 -5.17 -14.61 4.63
C LEU A 123 -5.66 -14.30 3.22
N GLU A 124 -6.56 -13.34 3.11
CA GLU A 124 -7.17 -12.96 1.83
C GLU A 124 -6.42 -11.85 1.11
N GLY A 125 -6.58 -11.84 -0.20
CA GLY A 125 -6.06 -10.83 -1.09
C GLY A 125 -4.73 -11.19 -1.75
N HIS A 126 -3.98 -10.16 -2.14
CA HIS A 126 -2.66 -10.31 -2.72
C HIS A 126 -1.60 -10.26 -1.61
N THR A 127 -0.85 -11.32 -1.43
CA THR A 127 0.33 -11.35 -0.55
C THR A 127 1.59 -11.46 -1.41
N LEU A 128 2.49 -10.51 -1.25
CA LEU A 128 3.86 -10.60 -1.77
C LEU A 128 4.73 -11.21 -0.68
N ILE A 129 5.43 -12.29 -1.02
CA ILE A 129 6.18 -13.11 -0.08
C ILE A 129 7.59 -13.27 -0.63
N ALA A 130 8.57 -12.71 0.07
CA ALA A 130 9.96 -13.05 -0.12
C ALA A 130 10.32 -14.20 0.83
N HIS A 131 10.95 -15.25 0.32
CA HIS A 131 11.39 -16.40 1.10
C HIS A 131 12.49 -17.14 0.36
N ASP A 132 13.57 -17.53 1.06
CA ASP A 132 14.74 -18.22 0.48
C ASP A 132 15.28 -17.55 -0.79
N ASN A 133 15.42 -16.21 -0.79
CA ASN A 133 15.82 -15.39 -1.94
C ASN A 133 14.91 -15.47 -3.18
N HIS A 134 13.73 -16.08 -3.05
CA HIS A 134 12.72 -16.14 -4.09
C HIS A 134 11.56 -15.21 -3.77
N MET A 135 10.87 -14.78 -4.82
CA MET A 135 9.66 -14.00 -4.70
C MET A 135 8.45 -14.82 -5.12
N TYR A 136 7.42 -14.77 -4.28
CA TYR A 136 6.14 -15.40 -4.53
C TYR A 136 5.02 -14.36 -4.45
N HIS A 137 3.98 -14.59 -5.23
CA HIS A 137 2.70 -13.90 -5.13
C HIS A 137 1.63 -14.94 -4.84
N LEU A 138 0.94 -14.77 -3.72
CA LEU A 138 -0.25 -15.51 -3.36
C LEU A 138 -1.47 -14.62 -3.57
N GLU A 139 -2.42 -15.06 -4.40
CA GLU A 139 -3.75 -14.48 -4.51
C GLU A 139 -4.75 -15.44 -3.88
N ASN A 140 -5.41 -15.03 -2.81
CA ASN A 140 -6.31 -15.88 -2.04
C ASN A 140 -7.64 -15.19 -1.77
N SER A 141 -8.71 -15.98 -1.71
CA SER A 141 -10.08 -15.54 -1.40
C SER A 141 -10.75 -16.68 -0.63
N SER A 142 -11.63 -16.35 0.32
CA SER A 142 -12.46 -17.38 0.97
C SER A 142 -13.41 -18.10 0.01
N LEU A 143 -13.75 -17.45 -1.11
CA LEU A 143 -14.74 -17.93 -2.06
C LEU A 143 -14.16 -18.81 -3.18
N ASN A 144 -12.85 -18.70 -3.43
CA ASN A 144 -12.21 -19.35 -4.57
C ASN A 144 -10.91 -20.05 -4.18
N LYS A 145 -10.45 -20.96 -5.04
CA LYS A 145 -9.16 -21.60 -4.86
C LYS A 145 -8.05 -20.56 -4.99
N HIS A 146 -7.13 -20.56 -4.04
CA HIS A 146 -5.94 -19.71 -4.09
C HIS A 146 -5.09 -19.96 -5.34
N VAL A 147 -4.34 -18.95 -5.72
CA VAL A 147 -3.38 -19.00 -6.82
C VAL A 147 -2.01 -18.59 -6.30
N LEU A 148 -1.03 -19.48 -6.45
CA LEU A 148 0.36 -19.23 -6.06
C LEU A 148 1.24 -19.12 -7.30
N HIS A 149 1.93 -17.99 -7.45
CA HIS A 149 2.88 -17.74 -8.52
C HIS A 149 4.28 -17.50 -7.97
N SER A 150 5.27 -18.21 -8.52
CA SER A 150 6.68 -17.83 -8.39
C SER A 150 6.97 -16.69 -9.37
N LEU A 151 7.58 -15.62 -8.87
CA LEU A 151 7.93 -14.46 -9.68
C LEU A 151 9.35 -14.70 -10.21
N SER A 152 9.51 -14.74 -11.54
CA SER A 152 10.79 -15.07 -12.14
C SER A 152 11.87 -14.02 -11.84
N ALA A 153 13.13 -14.43 -11.84
CA ALA A 153 14.28 -13.54 -11.65
C ALA A 153 14.34 -12.42 -12.71
N GLN A 154 13.82 -12.66 -13.91
CA GLN A 154 13.73 -11.67 -14.98
C GLN A 154 12.63 -10.61 -14.72
N GLN A 155 11.66 -10.93 -13.87
CA GLN A 155 10.53 -10.05 -13.58
C GLN A 155 10.93 -8.98 -12.56
N LYS A 156 11.24 -7.77 -13.06
CA LYS A 156 11.82 -6.69 -12.25
C LYS A 156 10.86 -6.02 -11.27
N TYR A 157 9.55 -6.14 -11.48
CA TYR A 157 8.54 -5.58 -10.59
C TYR A 157 7.15 -6.21 -10.82
N LYS A 158 6.29 -6.14 -9.79
CA LYS A 158 4.82 -6.24 -9.90
C LYS A 158 4.17 -5.28 -8.92
N VAL A 159 2.95 -4.87 -9.26
CA VAL A 159 2.13 -3.99 -8.44
C VAL A 159 0.74 -4.61 -8.32
N PHE A 160 0.20 -4.62 -7.11
CA PHE A 160 -1.13 -5.09 -6.79
C PHE A 160 -1.88 -4.05 -5.96
N SER A 161 -3.20 -4.15 -5.97
CA SER A 161 -4.09 -3.30 -5.18
C SER A 161 -5.21 -4.18 -4.62
N ASN A 162 -6.47 -3.78 -4.73
CA ASN A 162 -7.60 -4.45 -4.09
C ASN A 162 -8.55 -5.09 -5.12
N HIS A 163 -8.05 -5.54 -6.27
CA HIS A 163 -8.84 -6.23 -7.30
C HIS A 163 -8.06 -7.43 -7.83
N GLY A 164 -8.76 -8.54 -8.05
CA GLY A 164 -8.13 -9.78 -8.45
C GLY A 164 -7.45 -9.69 -9.81
N ILE A 165 -6.35 -10.43 -9.95
CA ILE A 165 -5.58 -10.56 -11.19
C ILE A 165 -5.83 -11.94 -11.78
N HIS A 166 -5.68 -12.97 -10.94
CA HIS A 166 -5.96 -14.36 -11.31
C HIS A 166 -7.36 -14.79 -10.90
N LEU A 167 -7.98 -14.07 -9.96
CA LEU A 167 -9.38 -14.21 -9.55
C LEU A 167 -10.16 -12.96 -9.98
N PRO A 168 -10.46 -12.77 -11.28
CA PRO A 168 -10.89 -11.48 -11.84
C PRO A 168 -12.25 -10.97 -11.36
N LYS A 169 -13.03 -11.79 -10.66
CA LYS A 169 -14.31 -11.41 -10.04
C LYS A 169 -14.16 -10.99 -8.57
N GLU A 170 -12.99 -11.20 -7.98
CA GLU A 170 -12.75 -10.96 -6.57
C GLU A 170 -12.28 -9.52 -6.30
N GLY A 171 -12.81 -8.98 -5.21
CA GLY A 171 -12.56 -7.62 -4.74
C GLY A 171 -13.14 -6.51 -5.59
N LEU A 172 -12.52 -5.33 -5.51
CA LEU A 172 -13.01 -4.10 -6.11
C LEU A 172 -12.91 -4.15 -7.65
N THR A 173 -13.91 -4.74 -8.30
CA THR A 173 -13.88 -5.05 -9.74
C THR A 173 -14.86 -4.22 -10.57
N ASP A 174 -15.76 -3.47 -9.94
CA ASP A 174 -16.74 -2.63 -10.62
C ASP A 174 -16.95 -1.27 -9.91
N GLY A 175 -17.62 -0.36 -10.58
CA GLY A 175 -17.99 0.95 -10.08
C GLY A 175 -16.80 1.79 -9.62
N ARG A 176 -17.05 2.66 -8.65
CA ARG A 176 -16.05 3.59 -8.11
C ARG A 176 -14.89 2.88 -7.40
N GLY A 177 -15.17 1.77 -6.70
CA GLY A 177 -14.15 0.93 -6.07
C GLY A 177 -13.21 0.32 -7.12
N GLY A 178 -13.77 -0.24 -8.19
CA GLY A 178 -13.04 -0.80 -9.32
C GLY A 178 -12.14 0.20 -10.01
N VAL A 179 -12.66 1.38 -10.35
CA VAL A 179 -11.85 2.49 -10.90
C VAL A 179 -10.69 2.85 -9.97
N SER A 180 -10.96 2.99 -8.66
CA SER A 180 -9.94 3.35 -7.68
C SER A 180 -8.84 2.30 -7.58
N SER A 181 -9.22 1.03 -7.45
CA SER A 181 -8.31 -0.10 -7.36
C SER A 181 -7.42 -0.18 -8.61
N PHE A 182 -8.04 -0.12 -9.79
CA PHE A 182 -7.34 -0.17 -11.07
C PHE A 182 -6.36 0.99 -11.24
N LEU A 183 -6.81 2.24 -11.06
CA LEU A 183 -5.95 3.41 -11.25
C LEU A 183 -4.79 3.42 -10.27
N ARG A 184 -5.01 3.11 -8.98
CA ARG A 184 -3.92 3.07 -7.99
C ARG A 184 -2.82 2.09 -8.37
N ARG A 185 -3.19 0.91 -8.88
CA ARG A 185 -2.24 -0.08 -9.40
C ARG A 185 -1.49 0.44 -10.62
N GLU A 186 -2.20 0.93 -11.64
CA GLU A 186 -1.58 1.36 -12.89
C GLU A 186 -0.70 2.61 -12.73
N LEU A 187 -1.13 3.56 -11.90
CA LEU A 187 -0.36 4.76 -11.60
C LEU A 187 0.93 4.38 -10.86
N THR A 188 0.86 3.58 -9.80
CA THR A 188 2.05 3.11 -9.07
C THR A 188 2.97 2.33 -10.00
N LYS A 189 2.42 1.46 -10.86
CA LYS A 189 3.19 0.71 -11.86
C LYS A 189 3.95 1.64 -12.81
N ALA A 190 3.31 2.69 -13.32
CA ALA A 190 3.97 3.66 -14.18
C ALA A 190 5.16 4.34 -13.48
N GLU A 191 5.01 4.69 -12.20
CA GLU A 191 6.05 5.32 -11.39
C GLU A 191 7.20 4.36 -11.07
N VAL A 192 6.92 3.07 -10.79
CA VAL A 192 7.96 2.03 -10.65
C VAL A 192 8.77 1.88 -11.94
N VAL A 193 8.09 1.83 -13.09
CA VAL A 193 8.76 1.73 -14.40
C VAL A 193 9.64 2.96 -14.66
N ASP A 194 9.12 4.15 -14.38
CA ASP A 194 9.85 5.40 -14.55
C ASP A 194 11.09 5.46 -13.64
N PHE A 195 10.93 5.09 -12.38
CA PHE A 195 12.02 5.00 -11.41
C PHE A 195 13.13 4.04 -11.87
N LEU A 196 12.76 2.83 -12.30
CA LEU A 196 13.72 1.83 -12.80
C LEU A 196 14.46 2.30 -14.05
N LYS A 197 13.80 3.06 -14.95
CA LYS A 197 14.46 3.64 -16.13
C LYS A 197 15.49 4.69 -15.75
N HIS A 198 15.17 5.55 -14.79
CA HIS A 198 16.07 6.63 -14.35
C HIS A 198 17.26 6.12 -13.53
N LYS A 199 17.05 5.11 -12.67
CA LYS A 199 18.13 4.54 -11.85
C LYS A 199 19.16 3.74 -12.67
N ARG A 200 18.76 3.09 -13.76
CA ARG A 200 19.73 2.46 -14.68
C ARG A 200 20.64 3.44 -15.41
N ARG A 201 20.23 4.71 -15.53
CA ARG A 201 20.99 5.75 -16.26
C ARG A 201 21.99 6.48 -15.37
N LYS A 202 22.01 6.19 -14.07
CA LYS A 202 22.78 6.91 -13.06
C LYS A 202 23.54 5.88 -12.23
N ASP A 203 24.86 5.80 -12.41
CA ASP A 203 25.80 5.08 -11.51
C ASP A 203 25.89 5.76 -10.14
N ILE A 204 24.75 6.03 -9.53
CA ILE A 204 24.69 6.70 -8.25
C ILE A 204 24.81 5.62 -7.18
N LYS A 205 25.95 5.62 -6.48
CA LYS A 205 26.03 5.22 -5.08
C LYS A 205 25.00 6.06 -4.33
N CYS A 206 23.78 5.52 -4.21
CA CYS A 206 22.72 6.19 -3.48
C CYS A 206 22.92 5.81 -2.02
N ASP A 207 23.00 6.80 -1.13
CA ASP A 207 22.76 6.57 0.29
C ASP A 207 21.44 5.81 0.44
N ASP A 208 21.44 4.72 1.21
CA ASP A 208 20.27 3.89 1.48
C ASP A 208 19.10 4.76 1.97
N ASN A 209 19.37 5.78 2.79
CA ASN A 209 18.33 6.68 3.28
C ASN A 209 17.61 7.40 2.13
N LYS A 210 18.38 7.90 1.16
CA LYS A 210 17.84 8.57 -0.02
C LYS A 210 17.10 7.61 -0.93
N LEU A 211 17.56 6.36 -1.04
CA LEU A 211 16.85 5.32 -1.79
C LEU A 211 15.44 5.11 -1.22
N TYR A 212 15.31 4.96 0.11
CA TYR A 212 14.00 4.73 0.73
C TYR A 212 13.06 5.92 0.61
N ASP A 213 13.56 7.15 0.69
CA ASP A 213 12.74 8.35 0.49
C ASP A 213 12.23 8.43 -0.95
N GLU A 214 13.07 8.08 -1.94
CA GLU A 214 12.65 8.02 -3.34
C GLU A 214 11.65 6.88 -3.61
N LEU A 215 11.84 5.70 -3.00
CA LEU A 215 10.91 4.57 -3.08
C LEU A 215 9.55 4.91 -2.44
N SER A 216 9.55 5.54 -1.26
CA SER A 216 8.36 6.14 -0.66
C SER A 216 7.71 7.14 -1.63
N GLY A 217 8.52 7.91 -2.35
CA GLY A 217 8.10 8.87 -3.38
C GLY A 217 7.29 8.25 -4.53
N ILE A 218 7.52 6.97 -4.91
CA ILE A 218 6.74 6.25 -5.93
C ILE A 218 5.28 6.13 -5.51
N LEU A 219 5.06 5.85 -4.23
CA LEU A 219 3.74 5.68 -3.63
C LEU A 219 3.05 7.01 -3.30
N ASN A 220 3.79 8.12 -3.33
CA ASN A 220 3.33 9.47 -3.02
C ASN A 220 3.08 10.29 -4.30
N LYS A 221 2.25 9.78 -5.22
CA LYS A 221 2.00 10.44 -6.51
C LYS A 221 0.53 10.81 -6.68
N ASN A 222 0.30 12.09 -7.02
CA ASN A 222 -1.01 12.65 -7.32
C ASN A 222 -1.09 13.18 -8.75
N TYR A 223 -2.28 13.12 -9.34
CA TYR A 223 -2.54 13.45 -10.74
C TYR A 223 -3.64 14.52 -10.85
N VAL A 224 -3.42 15.56 -11.67
CA VAL A 224 -4.23 16.79 -11.69
C VAL A 224 -5.70 16.54 -12.02
N ASN A 225 -5.97 15.64 -12.96
CA ASN A 225 -7.32 15.34 -13.47
C ASN A 225 -7.84 13.97 -13.02
N VAL A 226 -7.28 13.44 -11.94
CA VAL A 226 -7.73 12.20 -11.32
C VAL A 226 -8.27 12.55 -9.94
N GLU A 227 -9.40 11.95 -9.57
CA GLU A 227 -9.97 12.12 -8.25
C GLU A 227 -8.99 11.67 -7.15
N TYR A 228 -8.89 12.42 -6.06
CA TYR A 228 -7.93 12.14 -4.97
C TYR A 228 -8.04 10.72 -4.39
N ARG A 229 -9.24 10.13 -4.44
CA ARG A 229 -9.52 8.77 -3.94
C ARG A 229 -8.95 7.68 -4.86
N PHE A 230 -8.56 8.02 -6.08
CA PHE A 230 -7.98 7.11 -7.08
C PHE A 230 -6.45 7.23 -7.18
N HIS A 231 -5.83 8.12 -6.40
CA HIS A 231 -4.38 8.23 -6.34
C HIS A 231 -3.75 7.13 -5.47
N PRO A 232 -2.51 6.70 -5.79
CA PRO A 232 -1.72 5.82 -4.93
C PRO A 232 -1.67 6.27 -3.47
N TYR A 233 -1.44 7.57 -3.23
CA TYR A 233 -1.58 8.16 -1.91
C TYR A 233 -2.88 8.94 -1.81
N ARG A 234 -3.62 8.72 -0.73
CA ARG A 234 -4.93 9.31 -0.49
C ARG A 234 -4.85 10.36 0.60
N ASN A 235 -4.91 11.63 0.17
CA ASN A 235 -4.89 12.76 1.10
C ASN A 235 -6.30 13.00 1.70
N LYS A 236 -6.45 12.75 3.01
CA LYS A 236 -7.71 12.94 3.76
C LYS A 236 -8.29 14.34 3.56
N SER A 237 -7.48 15.40 3.66
CA SER A 237 -7.93 16.80 3.59
C SER A 237 -8.55 17.20 2.24
N LYS A 238 -8.27 16.43 1.18
CA LYS A 238 -8.79 16.67 -0.17
C LYS A 238 -10.03 15.84 -0.49
N ILE A 239 -10.46 14.98 0.42
CA ILE A 239 -11.66 14.14 0.27
C ILE A 239 -12.83 14.87 0.94
N ILE A 240 -13.64 15.55 0.12
CA ILE A 240 -14.79 16.36 0.56
C ILE A 240 -16.09 15.56 0.33
N ASN A 241 -17.07 15.73 1.22
CA ASN A 241 -18.44 15.17 1.12
C ASN A 241 -18.48 13.64 0.97
N ASN A 242 -17.95 12.90 1.95
CA ASN A 242 -18.10 11.45 2.00
C ASN A 242 -18.50 11.02 3.42
N THR A 243 -19.36 9.99 3.50
CA THR A 243 -19.77 9.35 4.76
C THR A 243 -18.62 8.58 5.42
N VAL A 244 -17.69 8.03 4.63
CA VAL A 244 -16.46 7.35 5.10
C VAL A 244 -15.26 7.86 4.31
N ILE A 245 -14.20 8.31 5.00
CA ILE A 245 -12.99 8.83 4.35
C ILE A 245 -11.84 7.84 4.56
N VAL A 246 -11.40 7.18 3.48
CA VAL A 246 -10.21 6.33 3.48
C VAL A 246 -9.00 7.14 3.01
N TYR A 247 -7.93 7.15 3.81
CA TYR A 247 -6.72 7.94 3.56
C TYR A 247 -5.46 7.13 3.84
N THR A 248 -4.34 7.48 3.21
CA THR A 248 -3.05 6.83 3.46
C THR A 248 -2.54 7.27 4.82
N SER A 249 -2.39 6.32 5.73
CA SER A 249 -1.91 6.56 7.10
C SER A 249 -0.40 6.39 7.22
N ALA A 250 0.17 5.43 6.48
CA ALA A 250 1.57 5.10 6.55
C ALA A 250 2.03 4.35 5.31
N GLN A 251 3.35 4.20 5.19
CA GLN A 251 4.00 3.41 4.15
C GLN A 251 5.00 2.45 4.80
N LEU A 252 5.05 1.22 4.31
CA LEU A 252 6.01 0.20 4.74
C LEU A 252 6.91 -0.14 3.57
N ILE A 253 8.22 -0.21 3.81
CA ILE A 253 9.20 -0.74 2.88
C ILE A 253 10.03 -1.80 3.60
N LEU A 254 10.16 -2.97 2.98
CA LEU A 254 11.03 -4.05 3.43
C LEU A 254 12.13 -4.23 2.38
N ASN A 255 13.39 -3.96 2.77
CA ASN A 255 14.54 -4.38 1.96
C ASN A 255 14.96 -5.77 2.41
N ILE A 256 14.55 -6.77 1.64
CA ILE A 256 14.76 -8.17 1.99
C ILE A 256 16.24 -8.52 1.94
N THR A 257 16.95 -8.04 0.92
CA THR A 257 18.36 -8.33 0.68
C THR A 257 19.24 -7.79 1.81
N ASN A 258 18.99 -6.56 2.24
CA ASN A 258 19.78 -5.92 3.30
C ASN A 258 19.22 -6.14 4.70
N LYS A 259 18.09 -6.85 4.84
CA LYS A 259 17.37 -7.08 6.11
C LYS A 259 17.01 -5.77 6.80
N GLU A 260 16.23 -4.95 6.11
CA GLU A 260 15.84 -3.64 6.63
C GLU A 260 14.32 -3.46 6.62
N PHE A 261 13.81 -2.96 7.73
CA PHE A 261 12.42 -2.61 7.94
C PHE A 261 12.30 -1.09 8.05
N ILE A 262 11.59 -0.47 7.10
CA ILE A 262 11.43 0.98 7.03
C ILE A 262 9.95 1.33 7.10
N TYR A 263 9.59 2.08 8.12
CA TYR A 263 8.22 2.55 8.34
C TYR A 263 8.15 4.07 8.22
N PHE A 264 7.32 4.55 7.30
CA PHE A 264 7.03 5.97 7.12
C PHE A 264 5.68 6.30 7.75
N LYS A 265 5.72 7.07 8.84
CA LYS A 265 4.56 7.62 9.54
C LYS A 265 4.15 8.92 8.87
N ASP A 266 2.88 9.06 8.47
CA ASP A 266 2.35 10.36 8.03
C ASP A 266 1.88 11.16 9.24
N THR A 267 2.64 12.20 9.59
CA THR A 267 2.39 12.98 10.81
C THR A 267 1.07 13.75 10.78
N ASN A 268 0.43 13.90 9.61
CA ASN A 268 -0.90 14.52 9.52
C ASN A 268 -2.03 13.60 9.97
N TYR A 269 -1.79 12.29 10.01
CA TYR A 269 -2.86 11.30 10.06
C TYR A 269 -2.67 10.17 11.07
N ILE A 270 -1.45 9.95 11.53
CA ILE A 270 -1.14 8.95 12.54
C ILE A 270 -0.21 9.57 13.58
N GLU A 271 -0.60 9.49 14.84
CA GLU A 271 0.21 9.98 15.97
C GLU A 271 0.84 8.80 16.72
N ASN A 272 0.10 7.70 16.84
CA ASN A 272 0.39 6.56 17.71
C ASN A 272 1.21 5.48 17.00
N VAL A 273 2.52 5.69 16.92
CA VAL A 273 3.49 4.67 16.48
C VAL A 273 4.49 4.42 17.61
N ASN A 274 4.49 3.20 18.16
CA ASN A 274 5.45 2.80 19.19
C ASN A 274 6.50 1.88 18.58
N TYR A 275 7.77 2.10 18.92
CA TYR A 275 8.81 1.10 18.69
C TYR A 275 9.01 0.28 19.97
N ILE A 276 8.86 -1.03 19.87
CA ILE A 276 8.98 -1.95 21.00
C ILE A 276 10.15 -2.89 20.72
N ASN A 277 11.29 -2.60 21.34
CA ASN A 277 12.46 -3.46 21.29
C ASN A 277 12.41 -4.49 22.44
N ARG A 278 12.36 -5.77 22.09
CA ARG A 278 12.40 -6.91 23.02
C ARG A 278 13.62 -7.79 22.80
N LEU A 279 14.60 -7.31 22.05
CA LEU A 279 15.86 -8.01 21.89
C LEU A 279 16.63 -8.04 23.23
N PRO A 280 17.36 -9.12 23.53
CA PRO A 280 18.26 -9.15 24.67
C PRO A 280 19.29 -8.01 24.61
N ASN A 281 19.66 -7.43 25.76
CA ASN A 281 20.58 -6.28 25.81
C ASN A 281 21.94 -6.53 25.14
N HIS A 282 22.39 -7.78 25.07
CA HIS A 282 23.67 -8.18 24.47
C HIS A 282 23.54 -8.66 23.02
N TYR A 283 22.33 -8.67 22.46
CA TYR A 283 22.09 -9.12 21.11
C TYR A 283 22.39 -8.01 20.12
N VAL A 284 23.20 -8.30 19.09
CA VAL A 284 23.43 -7.39 17.97
C VAL A 284 22.36 -7.65 16.92
N PRO A 285 21.45 -6.70 16.64
CA PRO A 285 20.39 -6.89 15.66
C PRO A 285 20.95 -7.19 14.26
N LYS A 286 20.38 -8.18 13.58
CA LYS A 286 20.63 -8.49 12.17
C LYS A 286 19.69 -7.72 11.25
N ILE A 287 18.58 -7.20 11.77
CA ILE A 287 17.58 -6.44 11.04
C ILE A 287 17.70 -4.96 11.42
N ARG A 288 17.91 -4.09 10.43
CA ARG A 288 17.93 -2.64 10.64
C ARG A 288 16.51 -2.09 10.63
N VAL A 289 16.13 -1.35 11.67
CA VAL A 289 14.81 -0.70 11.76
C VAL A 289 14.95 0.80 11.57
N MET A 290 14.16 1.37 10.67
CA MET A 290 14.06 2.81 10.45
C MET A 290 12.61 3.26 10.54
N ILE A 291 12.33 4.20 11.45
CA ILE A 291 11.02 4.84 11.54
C ILE A 291 11.22 6.31 11.16
N LYS A 292 10.56 6.72 10.07
CA LYS A 292 10.68 8.05 9.50
C LYS A 292 9.34 8.77 9.60
N GLU A 293 9.39 10.02 10.00
CA GLU A 293 8.24 10.92 9.96
C GLU A 293 8.18 11.64 8.62
N THR A 294 6.98 11.79 8.08
CA THR A 294 6.78 12.48 6.81
C THR A 294 5.54 13.36 6.85
N GLU A 295 5.71 14.59 6.39
CA GLU A 295 4.60 15.48 6.06
C GLU A 295 4.37 15.47 4.55
N LYS A 296 3.16 15.09 4.12
CA LYS A 296 2.85 14.95 2.69
C LYS A 296 2.02 16.12 2.18
N ASN A 297 2.71 17.23 1.89
CA ASN A 297 2.13 18.39 1.21
C ASN A 297 2.18 18.26 -0.32
N MET A 298 1.47 17.27 -0.85
CA MET A 298 1.56 16.94 -2.28
C MET A 298 0.72 17.84 -3.18
N ARG A 299 1.36 18.42 -4.18
CA ARG A 299 0.69 19.05 -5.32
C ARG A 299 0.64 18.07 -6.50
N PRO A 300 -0.52 17.83 -7.12
CA PRO A 300 -0.59 16.99 -8.31
C PRO A 300 0.26 17.59 -9.45
N VAL A 301 1.16 16.80 -10.04
CA VAL A 301 2.10 17.27 -11.06
C VAL A 301 1.95 16.57 -12.42
N LYS A 302 1.33 15.38 -12.45
CA LYS A 302 1.11 14.61 -13.68
C LYS A 302 -0.37 14.67 -14.11
N ARG A 303 -0.64 14.47 -15.40
CA ARG A 303 -2.00 14.48 -15.98
C ARG A 303 -2.18 13.25 -16.87
N LEU A 304 -3.32 12.59 -16.76
CA LEU A 304 -3.71 11.52 -17.69
C LEU A 304 -4.50 12.11 -18.86
N THR A 305 -4.49 11.44 -20.02
CA THR A 305 -5.34 11.89 -21.15
C THR A 305 -6.82 11.67 -20.81
N GLN A 306 -7.69 12.55 -21.28
CA GLN A 306 -9.13 12.42 -21.03
C GLN A 306 -9.71 11.14 -21.66
N GLN A 307 -9.26 10.79 -22.87
CA GLN A 307 -9.65 9.56 -23.55
C GLN A 307 -9.30 8.30 -22.73
N TYR A 308 -8.12 8.28 -22.09
CA TYR A 308 -7.73 7.16 -21.23
C TYR A 308 -8.62 7.05 -19.99
N LEU A 309 -8.94 8.18 -19.35
CA LEU A 309 -9.84 8.21 -18.20
C LEU A 309 -11.26 7.75 -18.56
N GLN A 310 -11.83 8.27 -19.64
CA GLN A 310 -13.15 7.86 -20.13
C GLN A 310 -13.20 6.36 -20.43
N LYS A 311 -12.15 5.81 -21.05
CA LYS A 311 -12.04 4.35 -21.29
C LYS A 311 -12.07 3.55 -19.99
N ILE A 312 -11.38 4.03 -18.94
CA ILE A 312 -11.39 3.40 -17.62
C ILE A 312 -12.77 3.53 -16.98
N TYR A 313 -13.37 4.71 -16.95
CA TYR A 313 -14.68 4.92 -16.33
C TYR A 313 -15.76 4.05 -16.98
N LYS A 314 -15.77 4.00 -18.32
CA LYS A 314 -16.65 3.10 -19.08
C LYS A 314 -16.40 1.62 -18.75
N ARG A 315 -15.14 1.19 -18.62
CA ARG A 315 -14.77 -0.20 -18.29
C ARG A 315 -15.36 -0.67 -16.95
N PHE A 316 -15.48 0.22 -15.98
CA PHE A 316 -15.91 -0.08 -14.62
C PHE A 316 -17.30 0.48 -14.31
N ASN A 317 -18.15 0.70 -15.33
CA ASN A 317 -19.51 1.23 -15.18
C ASN A 317 -19.60 2.47 -14.27
N TYR A 318 -18.53 3.28 -14.22
CA TYR A 318 -18.46 4.44 -13.38
C TYR A 318 -18.99 5.62 -14.19
N PRO A 319 -20.08 6.28 -13.75
CA PRO A 319 -20.71 7.32 -14.54
C PRO A 319 -19.72 8.47 -14.77
N ASP A 320 -19.62 8.93 -16.02
CA ASP A 320 -18.92 10.15 -16.42
C ASP A 320 -19.64 11.37 -15.84
N LYS A 321 -19.62 11.54 -14.51
CA LYS A 321 -19.99 12.83 -13.91
C LYS A 321 -18.71 13.64 -13.76
N PRO A 322 -18.51 14.69 -14.56
CA PRO A 322 -17.38 15.57 -14.36
C PRO A 322 -17.57 16.25 -13.00
N HIS A 323 -16.74 15.91 -12.02
CA HIS A 323 -16.38 16.85 -10.96
C HIS A 323 -15.52 17.95 -11.56
N THR A 324 -16.10 18.74 -12.47
CA THR A 324 -15.58 20.05 -12.78
C THR A 324 -15.82 20.87 -11.53
N ASN A 325 -14.74 21.18 -10.81
CA ASN A 325 -14.74 22.32 -9.92
C ASN A 325 -15.12 23.53 -10.76
N LYS A 326 -16.40 23.89 -10.78
CA LYS A 326 -16.88 25.24 -11.10
C LYS A 326 -16.45 26.18 -9.96
N ASN A 327 -15.15 26.27 -9.69
CA ASN A 327 -14.63 27.41 -8.98
C ASN A 327 -14.52 28.53 -10.01
N ARG A 328 -15.55 29.38 -9.99
CA ARG A 328 -15.54 30.77 -10.46
C ARG A 328 -14.13 31.36 -10.29
N ILE A 329 -13.37 31.41 -11.37
CA ILE A 329 -12.39 32.47 -11.52
C ILE A 329 -13.22 33.71 -11.83
N ASN A 330 -13.58 34.44 -10.77
CA ASN A 330 -14.05 35.80 -10.92
C ASN A 330 -12.90 36.58 -11.55
N ASN A 331 -12.99 36.84 -12.85
CA ASN A 331 -12.28 37.94 -13.49
C ASN A 331 -12.75 39.23 -12.82
N LYS A 332 -12.12 39.61 -11.70
CA LYS A 332 -12.05 41.01 -11.31
C LYS A 332 -11.11 41.68 -12.29
N ASN A 333 -11.68 42.05 -13.44
CA ASN A 333 -11.05 43.01 -14.34
C ASN A 333 -10.74 44.27 -13.53
N THR A 334 -9.45 44.51 -13.41
CA THR A 334 -8.81 45.76 -13.03
C THR A 334 -9.30 46.87 -13.94
N ASN A 335 -10.28 47.65 -13.48
CA ASN A 335 -10.49 49.03 -13.93
C ASN A 335 -10.11 49.98 -12.79
N LYS A 336 -8.81 50.09 -12.55
CA LYS A 336 -8.18 51.23 -11.87
C LYS A 336 -7.07 51.72 -12.79
N ASN A 337 -7.44 52.59 -13.72
CA ASN A 337 -6.55 53.55 -14.39
C ASN A 337 -7.41 54.62 -15.08
N ARG A 338 -7.96 55.54 -14.28
CA ARG A 338 -8.35 56.87 -14.75
C ARG A 338 -7.73 57.88 -13.80
N THR A 339 -6.50 58.26 -14.11
CA THR A 339 -5.87 59.49 -13.66
C THR A 339 -4.69 59.77 -14.56
N ARG A 340 -4.88 60.63 -15.56
CA ARG A 340 -3.94 61.71 -15.92
C ARG A 340 -4.53 62.60 -17.03
N LYS A 341 -4.73 63.85 -16.63
CA LYS A 341 -4.42 65.11 -17.34
C LYS A 341 -4.94 65.28 -18.77
N ASN A 342 -5.95 66.16 -18.90
CA ASN A 342 -5.95 67.13 -19.99
C ASN A 342 -5.61 68.50 -19.40
N ASN A 343 -4.43 69.00 -19.78
CA ASN A 343 -4.14 70.43 -19.84
C ASN A 343 -4.84 70.99 -21.08
N LYS A 344 -5.69 71.99 -20.90
CA LYS A 344 -5.67 73.26 -21.64
C LYS A 344 -6.63 74.23 -20.96
#